data_AF-A0A965YAQ7-F1
#
_entry.id   AF-A0A965YAQ7-F1
#
_cell.length_a   1.000
_cell.length_b   1.000
_cell.length_c   1.000
_cell.angle_alpha   90.00
_cell.angle_beta   90.00
_cell.angle_gamma   90.00
#
_symmetry.space_group_name_H-M   'P 1'
#
loop_
_entity.id
_entity.type
_entity.pdbx_description
1 polymer ?
#
loop_
_entity_poly.entity_id
_entity_poly.type
_entity_poly.pdbx_seq_one_letter_code
_entity_poly.pdbx_strand_id
1 'polypeptide(L)' 'MKLNTIAKDMTEIIFSDNSKLFYSYNTPVVFISAENKAYKTNKRYSSTTTRHISKYLEGKMAELKEQNFFNSIK' A
#
# COMPACT_ATOMS: atom_id res chain seq x y z
N MET A 1 3.50 -1.92 15.76
CA MET A 1 3.33 -1.20 14.48
C MET A 1 4.26 -0.01 14.47
N LYS A 2 4.98 0.24 13.38
CA LYS A 2 5.83 1.42 13.20
C LYS A 2 5.32 2.20 11.99
N LEU A 3 5.05 3.49 12.19
CA LEU A 3 4.64 4.40 11.11
C LEU A 3 5.88 5.07 10.53
N ASN A 4 6.07 4.90 9.23
CA ASN A 4 7.15 5.50 8.46
C ASN A 4 6.56 6.45 7.41
N THR A 5 6.89 7.73 7.48
CA THR A 5 6.51 8.70 6.45
C THR A 5 7.55 8.66 5.34
N ILE A 6 7.19 8.15 4.16
CA ILE A 6 8.09 8.03 3.01
C ILE A 6 8.24 9.37 2.30
N ALA A 7 7.13 10.09 2.15
CA ALA A 7 7.06 11.42 1.56
C ALA A 7 5.80 12.15 2.02
N LYS A 8 5.60 13.38 1.53
CA LYS A 8 4.33 14.09 1.72
C LYS A 8 3.18 13.24 1.17
N ASP A 9 2.16 13.01 1.99
CA ASP A 9 0.97 12.21 1.67
C ASP A 9 1.24 10.73 1.31
N MET A 10 2.40 10.21 1.74
CA MET A 10 2.82 8.82 1.55
C MET A 10 3.32 8.25 2.87
N THR A 11 2.50 7.42 3.50
CA THR A 11 2.83 6.76 4.76
C THR A 11 2.84 5.25 4.59
N GLU A 12 3.76 4.60 5.27
CA GLU A 12 3.87 3.14 5.34
C GLU A 12 3.77 2.71 6.80
N ILE A 13 2.94 1.70 7.05
CA ILE A 13 2.83 1.05 8.34
C ILE A 13 3.54 -0.30 8.24
N ILE A 14 4.52 -0.51 9.10
CA ILE A 14 5.19 -1.80 9.27
C ILE A 14 4.57 -2.50 10.47
N PHE A 15 4.01 -3.68 10.23
CA PHE A 15 3.44 -4.54 11.25
C PHE A 15 4.52 -5.42 11.90
N SER A 16 4.19 -6.06 13.02
CA SER A 16 5.12 -6.91 13.76
C SER A 16 5.50 -8.19 13.01
N ASP A 17 4.68 -8.62 12.04
CA ASP A 17 4.92 -9.77 11.17
C ASP A 17 5.79 -9.43 9.95
N ASN A 18 6.42 -8.26 9.91
CA ASN A 18 7.14 -7.70 8.75
C ASN A 18 6.27 -7.42 7.51
N SER A 19 4.95 -7.53 7.61
CA SER A 19 4.08 -7.01 6.56
C SER A 19 4.08 -5.48 6.56
N LYS A 20 3.79 -4.90 5.39
CA LYS A 20 3.80 -3.46 5.18
C LYS A 20 2.50 -3.03 4.52
N LEU A 21 1.86 -2.00 5.04
CA LEU A 21 0.68 -1.39 4.45
C LEU A 21 0.98 0.06 4.09
N PHE A 22 0.85 0.36 2.82
CA PHE A 22 1.10 1.68 2.28
C PHE A 22 -0.20 2.44 2.06
N TYR A 23 -0.17 3.68 2.53
CA TYR A 23 -1.26 4.64 2.48
C TYR A 23 -0.88 5.79 1.56
N SER A 24 -1.80 6.08 0.63
CA SER A 24 -1.80 7.33 -0.11
C SER A 24 -2.79 8.27 0.58
N TYR A 25 -2.32 9.42 1.06
CA TYR A 25 -3.07 10.24 2.02
C TYR A 25 -3.51 9.39 3.21
N ASN A 26 -4.81 9.21 3.41
CA ASN A 26 -5.39 8.39 4.48
C ASN A 26 -6.03 7.09 3.96
N THR A 27 -5.80 6.72 2.70
CA THR A 27 -6.40 5.52 2.10
C THR A 27 -5.34 4.43 1.92
N PRO A 28 -5.56 3.21 2.44
CA PRO A 28 -4.65 2.10 2.21
C PRO A 28 -4.80 1.61 0.76
N VAL A 29 -3.70 1.57 0.01
CA VAL A 29 -3.74 1.29 -1.43
C VAL A 29 -2.83 0.16 -1.87
N VAL A 30 -1.79 -0.15 -1.08
CA VAL A 30 -0.85 -1.24 -1.35
C VAL A 30 -0.54 -1.97 -0.05
N PHE A 31 -0.50 -3.30 -0.10
CA PHE A 31 -0.09 -4.17 1.00
C PHE A 31 1.02 -5.08 0.51
N ILE A 32 2.07 -5.24 1.30
CA ILE A 32 3.17 -6.16 1.06
C ILE A 32 3.15 -7.15 2.22
N SER A 33 2.90 -8.42 1.92
CA SER A 33 2.95 -9.49 2.91
C SER A 33 4.39 -9.73 3.39
N ALA A 34 4.53 -10.38 4.56
CA ALA A 34 5.82 -10.86 5.08
C ALA A 34 6.62 -11.70 4.05
N GLU A 35 5.91 -12.39 3.14
CA GLU A 35 6.49 -13.17 2.04
C GLU A 35 6.92 -12.32 0.82
N ASN A 36 6.99 -10.99 0.95
CA ASN A 36 7.26 -10.04 -0.14
C ASN A 36 6.25 -10.05 -1.31
N LYS A 37 5.08 -10.68 -1.14
CA LYS A 37 3.99 -10.60 -2.11
C LYS A 37 3.33 -9.22 -2.04
N ALA A 38 3.34 -8.50 -3.15
CA ALA A 38 2.72 -7.19 -3.26
C ALA A 38 1.28 -7.30 -3.77
N TYR A 39 0.39 -6.59 -3.12
CA TYR A 39 -1.02 -6.46 -3.48
C TYR A 39 -1.35 -4.99 -3.62
N LYS A 40 -2.03 -4.62 -4.70
CA LYS A 40 -2.52 -3.24 -4.93
C LYS A 40 -4.02 -3.24 -5.11
N THR A 41 -4.64 -2.12 -4.76
CA THR A 41 -6.07 -1.91 -4.99
C THR A 41 -6.42 -2.01 -6.48
N ASN A 42 -7.53 -2.70 -6.77
CA ASN A 42 -8.12 -2.75 -8.11
C ASN A 42 -8.96 -1.52 -8.44
N LYS A 43 -9.28 -0.69 -7.43
CA LYS A 43 -10.08 0.51 -7.59
C LYS A 43 -9.25 1.60 -8.26
N ARG A 44 -9.83 2.23 -9.29
CA ARG A 44 -9.23 3.41 -9.92
C ARG A 44 -9.40 4.62 -9.02
N TYR A 45 -8.28 5.14 -8.52
CA TYR A 45 -8.21 6.39 -7.75
C TYR A 45 -7.79 7.56 -8.64
N SER A 46 -7.48 8.71 -8.02
CA SER A 46 -6.92 9.87 -8.72
C SER A 46 -5.60 9.54 -9.42
N SER A 47 -5.19 10.41 -10.35
CA SER A 47 -3.88 10.34 -11.01
C SER A 47 -2.72 10.43 -10.00
N THR A 48 -2.88 11.22 -8.93
CA THR A 48 -1.90 11.33 -7.85
C THR A 48 -1.73 10.01 -7.11
N THR A 49 -2.82 9.36 -6.67
CA THR A 49 -2.76 8.05 -6.02
C THR A 49 -2.18 6.97 -6.94
N THR A 50 -2.54 7.00 -8.23
CA THR A 50 -1.97 6.07 -9.22
C THR A 50 -0.44 6.24 -9.30
N ARG A 51 0.05 7.49 -9.33
CA ARG A 51 1.49 7.78 -9.28
C ARG A 51 2.14 7.33 -7.98
N HIS A 52 1.45 7.50 -6.85
CA HIS A 52 1.94 7.06 -5.54
C HIS A 52 2.13 5.53 -5.50
N ILE A 53 1.13 4.77 -5.97
CA ILE A 53 1.18 3.32 -6.07
C ILE A 53 2.35 2.88 -6.96
N SER A 54 2.48 3.46 -8.16
CA SER A 54 3.56 3.12 -9.08
C SER A 54 4.94 3.44 -8.50
N LYS A 55 5.07 4.59 -7.82
CA LYS A 55 6.32 4.99 -7.15
C LYS A 55 6.67 4.04 -6.00
N TYR A 56 5.69 3.62 -5.21
CA TYR A 56 5.93 2.71 -4.08
C TYR A 56 6.27 1.28 -4.53
N LEU A 57 5.65 0.81 -5.62
CA LEU A 57 5.92 -0.52 -6.17
C LEU A 57 7.24 -0.58 -6.96
N GLU A 58 7.75 0.54 -7.49
CA GLU A 58 9.00 0.62 -8.28
C GLU A 58 9.10 -0.44 -9.39
N GLY A 59 7.98 -0.81 -10.01
CA GLY A 59 7.94 -1.84 -11.05
C GLY A 59 7.78 -3.29 -10.55
N LYS A 60 7.61 -3.51 -9.24
CA LYS A 60 7.23 -4.82 -8.70
C LYS A 60 5.87 -5.28 -9.24
N MET A 61 5.79 -6.57 -9.57
CA MET A 61 4.53 -7.23 -9.87
C MET A 61 3.67 -7.26 -8.61
N ALA A 62 2.49 -6.64 -8.69
CA ALA A 62 1.52 -6.62 -7.60
C ALA A 62 0.18 -7.16 -8.08
N GLU A 63 -0.39 -8.08 -7.31
CA GLU A 63 -1.71 -8.62 -7.58
C GLU A 63 -2.81 -7.60 -7.27
N LEU A 64 -3.87 -7.62 -8.05
CA LEU A 64 -5.03 -6.77 -7.84
C LEU A 64 -5.93 -7.38 -6.76
N LYS A 65 -6.25 -6.60 -5.72
CA LYS A 65 -7.22 -6.96 -4.68
C LYS A 65 -8.27 -5.88 -4.52
N GLU A 66 -9.44 -6.26 -4.04
CA GLU A 66 -10.51 -5.31 -3.74
C GLU A 66 -10.15 -4.41 -2.56
N GLN A 67 -10.70 -3.19 -2.54
CA GLN A 67 -10.43 -2.24 -1.46
C GLN A 67 -10.80 -2.77 -0.06
N ASN A 68 -11.81 -3.63 0.02
CA ASN A 68 -12.25 -4.23 1.29
C ASN A 68 -11.15 -5.07 1.95
N PHE A 69 -10.30 -5.72 1.16
CA PHE A 69 -9.14 -6.45 1.67
C PHE A 69 -8.24 -5.52 2.48
N PHE A 70 -7.86 -4.37 1.92
CA PHE A 70 -6.99 -3.40 2.58
C PHE A 70 -7.63 -2.75 3.82
N ASN A 71 -8.94 -2.51 3.78
CA ASN A 71 -9.67 -1.93 4.91
C ASN A 71 -9.81 -2.91 6.09
N SER A 72 -9.74 -4.21 5.84
CA SER A 72 -9.83 -5.25 6.87
C SER A 72 -8.52 -5.47 7.63
N ILE A 73 -7.40 -4.98 7.11
CA ILE A 73 -6.08 -5.09 7.74
C ILE A 73 -6.03 -4.12 8.92
N LYS A 74 -5.97 -4.65 10.14
CA LYS A 74 -5.92 -3.90 11.40
C LYS A 74 -4.65 -4.22 12.17
#